data_AF-A0A949Y2F6-F1
#
_entry.id   AF-A0A949Y2F6-F1
#
_cell.length_a   1.000
_cell.length_b   1.000
_cell.length_c   1.000
_cell.angle_alpha   90.00
_cell.angle_beta   90.00
_cell.angle_gamma   90.00
#
_symmetry.space_group_name_H-M   'P 1'
#
loop_
_entity.id
_entity.type
_entity.pdbx_description
1 polymer ?
#
loop_
_entity_poly.entity_id
_entity_poly.type
_entity_poly.pdbx_seq_one_letter_code
_entity_poly.pdbx_strand_id
1 'polypeptide(L)'
;MLKPTVQVHNVDGILVAEFWDCLRLDPAPVVDFIKKYEAHVAMQGRPEVVIDLLGVDFAGSTALGHFVSLHRLARPRGGRLIFCNVDPTVLEVFRVTKLDTLFSFAPDRSAALAMAQAPSLPTPQAATPGPLSAAMNAPDGEPEANGPTRPPRYGPSNNSLGSGLLRGSRRRRLS
;
A
#
# COMPACT_ATOMS: atom_id res chain seq x y z
N MET A 1 -7.34 -10.96 29.27
CA MET A 1 -7.88 -9.58 29.26
C MET A 1 -6.98 -8.79 28.33
N LEU A 2 -7.37 -8.65 27.06
CA LEU A 2 -6.58 -7.91 26.06
C LEU A 2 -6.59 -6.44 26.49
N LYS A 3 -5.41 -5.83 26.63
CA LYS A 3 -5.29 -4.41 26.97
C LYS A 3 -4.99 -3.66 25.67
N PRO A 4 -6.00 -3.00 25.07
CA PRO A 4 -5.78 -2.27 23.83
C PRO A 4 -4.70 -1.20 24.07
N THR A 5 -3.58 -1.33 23.36
CA THR A 5 -2.39 -0.49 23.58
C THR A 5 -1.95 0.13 22.27
N VAL A 6 -1.59 1.42 22.32
CA VAL A 6 -0.96 2.12 21.20
C VAL A 6 0.53 2.27 21.45
N GLN A 7 1.34 1.68 20.58
CA GLN A 7 2.78 1.92 20.54
C GLN A 7 3.05 3.04 19.55
N VAL A 8 3.82 4.03 19.97
CA VAL A 8 4.12 5.19 19.14
C VAL A 8 5.61 5.23 18.88
N HIS A 9 5.97 5.08 17.61
CA HIS A 9 7.35 5.15 17.14
C HIS A 9 7.56 6.47 16.40
N ASN A 10 8.76 7.03 16.48
CA ASN A 10 9.15 8.18 15.69
C ASN A 10 10.21 7.74 14.69
N VAL A 11 9.87 7.77 13.40
CA VAL A 11 10.73 7.33 12.30
C VAL A 11 10.94 8.52 11.38
N ASP A 12 12.18 9.02 11.29
CA ASP A 12 12.53 10.20 10.46
C ASP A 12 11.67 11.45 10.74
N GLY A 13 11.26 11.64 12.00
CA GLY A 13 10.39 12.74 12.44
C GLY A 13 8.90 12.51 12.21
N ILE A 14 8.51 11.38 11.61
CA ILE A 14 7.12 10.97 11.38
C ILE A 14 6.68 10.08 12.53
N LEU A 15 5.52 10.40 13.09
CA LEU A 15 4.91 9.55 14.12
C LEU A 15 4.20 8.36 13.49
N VAL A 16 4.54 7.17 13.96
CA VAL A 16 3.94 5.89 13.57
C VAL A 16 3.21 5.32 14.79
N ALA A 17 1.89 5.22 14.71
CA ALA A 17 1.07 4.61 15.75
C ALA A 17 0.69 3.18 15.37
N GLU A 18 1.10 2.21 16.18
CA GLU A 18 0.77 0.80 16.01
C GLU A 18 -0.24 0.38 17.09
N PHE A 19 -1.39 -0.12 16.66
CA PHE A 19 -2.45 -0.59 17.55
C PHE A 19 -2.34 -2.10 17.74
N TRP A 20 -2.00 -2.52 18.95
CA TRP A 20 -1.83 -3.94 19.31
C TRP A 20 -2.97 -4.41 20.22
N ASP A 21 -3.35 -5.69 20.10
CA ASP A 21 -4.42 -6.32 20.88
C ASP A 21 -5.79 -5.61 20.80
N CYS A 22 -6.00 -4.84 19.72
CA CYS A 22 -7.20 -4.04 19.47
C CYS A 22 -8.08 -4.71 18.41
N LEU A 23 -8.76 -5.81 18.73
CA LEU A 23 -9.78 -6.39 17.83
C LEU A 23 -10.80 -5.32 17.39
N ARG A 24 -11.08 -4.39 18.31
CA ARG A 24 -11.88 -3.18 18.05
C ARG A 24 -11.02 -1.97 18.35
N LEU A 25 -11.21 -0.93 17.54
CA LEU A 25 -10.55 0.33 17.74
C LEU A 25 -11.22 1.11 18.88
N ASP A 26 -10.64 1.00 20.08
CA ASP A 26 -11.15 1.65 21.28
C ASP A 26 -10.77 3.15 21.34
N PRO A 27 -11.63 4.00 21.93
CA PRO A 27 -11.37 5.44 21.99
C PRO A 27 -10.19 5.80 22.90
N ALA A 28 -9.94 5.04 23.96
CA ALA A 28 -8.88 5.32 24.93
C ALA A 28 -7.47 5.39 24.30
N PRO A 29 -6.97 4.35 23.59
CA PRO A 29 -5.67 4.41 22.94
C PRO A 29 -5.59 5.49 21.85
N VAL A 30 -6.69 5.77 21.15
CA VAL A 30 -6.72 6.82 20.13
C VAL A 30 -6.58 8.21 20.75
N VAL A 31 -7.24 8.48 21.87
CA VAL A 31 -7.13 9.75 22.60
C VAL A 31 -5.70 9.97 23.11
N ASP A 32 -5.06 8.92 23.63
CA ASP A 32 -3.67 9.02 24.10
C ASP A 32 -2.69 9.27 22.96
N PHE A 33 -2.95 8.69 21.79
CA PHE A 33 -2.19 8.99 20.58
C PHE A 33 -2.35 10.45 20.13
N ILE A 34 -3.57 10.98 20.13
CA ILE A 34 -3.84 12.39 19.74
C ILE A 34 -3.03 13.35 20.62
N LYS A 35 -2.99 13.14 21.94
CA LYS A 35 -2.18 13.95 22.86
C LYS A 35 -0.68 13.90 22.53
N LYS A 36 -0.17 12.71 22.22
CA LYS A 36 1.24 12.53 21.81
C LYS A 36 1.53 13.26 20.49
N TYR A 37 0.60 13.20 19.54
CA TYR A 37 0.71 13.93 18.28
C TYR A 37 0.70 15.45 18.48
N GLU A 38 -0.20 15.97 19.32
CA GLU A 38 -0.23 17.40 19.66
C GLU A 38 1.10 17.88 20.24
N ALA A 39 1.68 17.11 21.18
CA ALA A 39 2.98 17.41 21.75
C ALA A 39 4.10 17.38 20.69
N HIS A 40 4.11 16.38 19.81
CA HIS A 40 5.11 16.26 18.74
C HIS A 40 5.05 17.44 17.76
N VAL A 41 3.85 17.81 17.35
CA VAL A 41 3.65 18.94 16.43
C VAL A 41 3.97 20.28 17.08
N ALA A 42 3.70 20.43 18.39
CA ALA A 42 4.11 21.61 19.14
C ALA A 42 5.64 21.78 19.20
N MET A 43 6.39 20.68 19.18
CA MET A 43 7.86 20.66 19.13
C MET A 43 8.43 20.80 17.70
N GLN A 44 7.63 21.29 16.73
CA GLN A 44 7.99 21.38 15.31
C GLN A 44 8.30 20.03 14.64
N GLY A 45 7.74 18.94 15.17
CA GLY A 45 7.75 17.64 14.50
C GLY A 45 6.96 17.66 13.18
N ARG A 46 7.21 16.67 12.32
CA ARG A 46 6.49 16.55 11.05
C ARG A 46 4.98 16.37 11.27
N PRO A 47 4.13 17.05 10.48
CA PRO A 47 2.68 16.95 10.63
C PRO A 47 2.09 15.69 9.96
N GLU A 48 2.90 14.90 9.26
CA GLU A 48 2.52 13.58 8.77
C GLU A 48 2.47 12.54 9.88
N VAL A 49 1.47 11.67 9.81
CA VAL A 49 1.28 10.56 10.75
C VAL A 49 0.97 9.28 9.98
N VAL A 50 1.58 8.18 10.41
CA VAL A 50 1.30 6.83 9.94
C VAL A 50 0.57 6.07 11.04
N ILE A 51 -0.50 5.36 10.67
CA ILE A 51 -1.33 4.58 11.58
C ILE A 51 -1.37 3.15 11.06
N ASP A 52 -0.82 2.22 11.84
CA ASP A 52 -0.83 0.79 11.56
C ASP A 52 -2.02 0.14 12.26
N LEU A 53 -2.92 -0.44 11.46
CA LEU A 53 -4.13 -1.12 11.90
C LEU A 53 -4.04 -2.65 11.77
N LEU A 54 -2.82 -3.20 11.71
CA LEU A 54 -2.62 -4.65 11.65
C LEU A 54 -3.32 -5.36 12.83
N GLY A 55 -4.25 -6.26 12.53
CA GLY A 55 -5.01 -7.01 13.53
C GLY A 55 -6.24 -6.28 14.10
N VAL A 56 -6.62 -5.14 13.52
CA VAL A 56 -7.88 -4.46 13.82
C VAL A 56 -8.95 -4.92 12.82
N ASP A 57 -9.99 -5.59 13.33
CA ASP A 57 -11.10 -6.10 12.51
C ASP A 57 -12.31 -5.17 12.49
N PHE A 58 -12.40 -4.24 13.44
CA PHE A 58 -13.56 -3.36 13.58
C PHE A 58 -13.21 -1.95 14.06
N ALA A 59 -13.64 -0.94 13.32
CA ALA A 59 -13.56 0.47 13.72
C ALA A 59 -14.95 1.00 14.15
N GLY A 60 -15.05 1.48 15.40
CA GLY A 60 -16.27 2.12 15.90
C GLY A 60 -16.37 3.60 15.50
N SER A 61 -17.59 4.14 15.49
CA SER A 61 -17.86 5.56 15.15
C SER A 61 -17.10 6.56 16.01
N THR A 62 -16.91 6.28 17.30
CA THR A 62 -16.12 7.13 18.20
C THR A 62 -14.66 7.24 17.76
N ALA A 63 -14.03 6.12 17.43
CA ALA A 63 -12.64 6.10 16.98
C ALA A 63 -12.47 6.80 15.62
N LEU A 64 -13.41 6.59 14.69
CA LEU A 64 -13.46 7.33 13.42
C LEU A 64 -13.57 8.86 13.66
N GLY A 65 -14.42 9.30 14.57
CA GLY A 65 -14.55 10.71 14.94
C GLY A 65 -13.26 11.31 15.52
N HIS A 66 -12.50 10.51 16.27
CA HIS A 66 -11.19 10.90 16.77
C HIS A 66 -10.17 11.08 15.64
N PHE A 67 -10.13 10.18 14.65
CA PHE A 67 -9.26 10.36 13.48
C PHE A 67 -9.64 11.56 12.62
N VAL A 68 -10.93 11.85 12.46
CA VAL A 68 -11.39 13.07 11.79
C VAL A 68 -10.87 14.31 12.52
N SER A 69 -10.92 14.29 13.86
CA SER A 69 -10.40 15.38 14.69
C SER A 69 -8.88 15.54 14.51
N LEU A 70 -8.15 14.43 14.50
CA LEU A 70 -6.70 14.41 14.25
C LEU A 70 -6.35 14.96 12.86
N HIS A 71 -7.10 14.59 11.82
CA HIS A 71 -6.92 15.14 10.47
C HIS A 71 -7.17 16.64 10.42
N ARG A 72 -8.19 17.16 11.14
CA ARG A 72 -8.42 18.61 11.24
C ARG A 72 -7.26 19.34 11.92
N LEU A 73 -6.53 18.68 12.82
CA LEU A 73 -5.35 19.24 13.47
C LEU A 73 -4.09 19.18 12.59
N ALA A 74 -3.93 18.13 11.79
CA ALA A 74 -2.80 17.93 10.87
C ALA A 74 -2.89 18.81 9.62
N ARG A 75 -4.08 18.91 9.03
CA ARG A 75 -4.35 19.63 7.78
C ARG A 75 -3.85 21.09 7.72
N PRO A 76 -4.05 21.97 8.73
CA PRO A 76 -3.57 23.36 8.66
C PRO A 76 -2.04 23.47 8.60
N ARG A 77 -1.32 22.39 8.92
CA ARG A 77 0.14 22.33 8.85
C ARG A 77 0.65 21.60 7.60
N GLY A 78 -0.25 21.25 6.67
CA GLY A 78 0.07 20.43 5.51
C GLY A 78 0.22 18.93 5.82
N GLY A 79 -0.12 18.52 7.05
CA GLY A 79 -0.06 17.13 7.47
C GLY A 79 -1.17 16.26 6.87
N ARG A 80 -0.86 14.98 6.75
CA ARG A 80 -1.77 13.93 6.26
C ARG A 80 -1.71 12.73 7.18
N LEU A 81 -2.84 12.03 7.28
CA LEU A 81 -2.94 10.77 8.00
C LEU A 81 -2.90 9.64 6.98
N ILE A 82 -1.96 8.72 7.17
CA ILE A 82 -1.75 7.58 6.28
C ILE A 82 -1.98 6.31 7.10
N PHE A 83 -2.97 5.50 6.71
CA PHE A 83 -3.26 4.22 7.32
C PHE A 83 -2.54 3.10 6.56
N CYS A 84 -2.06 2.08 7.28
CA CYS A 84 -1.44 0.88 6.72
C CYS A 84 -1.95 -0.40 7.37
N ASN A 85 -1.78 -1.53 6.68
CA ASN A 85 -2.26 -2.85 7.09
C ASN A 85 -3.76 -2.85 7.47
N VAL A 86 -4.59 -2.11 6.73
CA VAL A 86 -6.01 -2.00 7.01
C VAL A 86 -6.74 -3.22 6.45
N ASP A 87 -7.48 -3.94 7.31
CA ASP A 87 -8.33 -5.04 6.87
C ASP A 87 -9.43 -4.55 5.89
N PRO A 88 -9.77 -5.29 4.82
CA PRO A 88 -10.81 -4.91 3.88
C PRO A 88 -12.16 -4.59 4.54
N THR A 89 -12.51 -5.27 5.63
CA THR A 89 -13.73 -5.03 6.41
C THR A 89 -13.72 -3.64 7.02
N VAL A 90 -12.60 -3.26 7.63
CA VAL A 90 -12.40 -1.92 8.21
C VAL A 90 -12.36 -0.86 7.12
N LEU A 91 -11.70 -1.15 6.01
CA LEU A 91 -11.63 -0.25 4.86
C LEU A 91 -13.03 0.04 4.29
N GLU A 92 -13.91 -0.96 4.24
CA GLU A 92 -15.30 -0.76 3.83
C GLU A 92 -16.06 0.16 4.79
N VAL A 93 -15.80 0.09 6.10
CA VAL A 93 -16.37 1.05 7.07
C VAL A 93 -15.91 2.49 6.75
N PHE A 94 -14.64 2.69 6.41
CA PHE A 94 -14.14 4.01 5.98
C PHE A 94 -14.81 4.50 4.68
N ARG A 95 -15.09 3.60 3.73
CA ARG A 95 -15.76 3.93 2.45
C ARG A 95 -17.24 4.26 2.64
N VAL A 96 -17.96 3.45 3.41
CA VAL A 96 -19.39 3.69 3.74
C VAL A 96 -19.57 5.03 4.44
N THR A 97 -18.64 5.38 5.33
CA THR A 97 -18.65 6.66 6.04
C THR A 97 -18.08 7.83 5.21
N LYS A 98 -17.62 7.59 3.97
CA LYS A 98 -16.96 8.56 3.08
C LYS A 98 -15.70 9.21 3.66
N LEU A 99 -15.14 8.59 4.70
CA LEU A 99 -13.92 9.04 5.34
C LEU A 99 -12.67 8.64 4.56
N ASP A 100 -12.80 7.68 3.63
CA ASP A 100 -11.74 7.27 2.72
C ASP A 100 -11.16 8.45 1.93
N THR A 101 -11.97 9.45 1.61
CA THR A 101 -11.55 10.66 0.89
C THR A 101 -10.70 11.63 1.71
N LEU A 102 -10.72 11.52 3.04
CA LEU A 102 -9.98 12.39 3.95
C LEU A 102 -8.61 11.82 4.32
N PHE A 103 -8.42 10.51 4.13
CA PHE A 103 -7.26 9.78 4.59
C PHE A 103 -6.52 9.14 3.42
N SER A 104 -5.23 8.85 3.61
CA SER A 104 -4.46 8.05 2.68
C SER A 104 -4.35 6.62 3.19
N PHE A 105 -4.35 5.65 2.29
CA PHE A 105 -4.20 4.23 2.64
C PHE A 105 -3.01 3.65 1.88
N ALA A 106 -2.19 2.90 2.58
CA ALA A 106 -1.05 2.17 2.04
C ALA A 106 -1.18 0.69 2.42
N PRO A 107 -0.60 -0.23 1.64
CA PRO A 107 -0.63 -1.66 1.98
C PRO A 107 0.18 -1.92 3.26
N ASP A 108 1.41 -1.41 3.32
CA ASP A 108 2.36 -1.71 4.38
C ASP A 108 2.93 -0.45 5.04
N ARG A 109 3.49 -0.61 6.24
CA ARG A 109 4.20 0.45 6.97
C ARG A 109 5.29 1.13 6.15
N SER A 110 6.06 0.34 5.38
CA SER A 110 7.12 0.88 4.52
C SER A 110 6.57 1.79 3.42
N ALA A 111 5.45 1.40 2.81
CA ALA A 111 4.78 2.21 1.79
C ALA A 111 4.18 3.48 2.41
N ALA A 112 3.60 3.39 3.60
CA ALA A 112 3.07 4.54 4.32
C ALA A 112 4.16 5.56 4.69
N LEU A 113 5.31 5.09 5.18
CA LEU A 113 6.46 5.94 5.46
C LEU A 113 6.99 6.60 4.19
N ALA A 114 7.13 5.85 3.09
CA ALA A 114 7.53 6.42 1.81
C ALA A 114 6.54 7.50 1.33
N MET A 115 5.23 7.27 1.48
CA MET A 115 4.21 8.27 1.18
C MET A 115 4.38 9.51 2.06
N ALA A 116 4.57 9.36 3.37
CA ALA A 116 4.76 10.47 4.30
C ALA A 116 6.04 11.27 4.03
N GLN A 117 7.14 10.58 3.72
CA GLN A 117 8.45 11.16 3.46
C GLN A 117 8.56 11.84 2.10
N ALA A 118 7.85 11.35 1.09
CA ALA A 118 7.92 11.90 -0.26
C ALA A 118 7.34 13.32 -0.30
N PRO A 119 8.16 14.37 -0.56
CA PRO A 119 7.67 15.64 -1.02
C PRO A 119 7.41 15.49 -2.53
N SER A 120 6.16 15.20 -2.88
CA SER A 120 5.62 15.27 -4.25
C SER A 120 6.58 14.92 -5.40
N LEU A 121 6.85 13.64 -5.64
CA LEU A 121 7.26 13.10 -6.96
C LEU A 121 6.66 11.69 -7.14
N PRO A 122 6.16 11.32 -8.34
CA PRO A 122 5.46 10.06 -8.54
C PRO A 122 6.37 8.92 -9.04
N THR A 123 6.16 7.72 -8.46
CA THR A 123 6.36 6.34 -8.99
C THR A 123 7.80 5.86 -9.30
N PRO A 124 8.09 4.53 -9.43
CA PRO A 124 7.23 3.33 -9.35
C PRO A 124 7.75 2.15 -8.50
N GLN A 125 6.80 1.39 -7.92
CA GLN A 125 6.75 -0.08 -7.81
C GLN A 125 8.07 -0.88 -7.98
N ALA A 126 8.71 -1.29 -6.88
CA ALA A 126 9.59 -2.47 -6.84
C ALA A 126 9.92 -2.89 -5.40
N ALA A 127 9.08 -3.71 -4.79
CA ALA A 127 9.49 -4.59 -3.68
C ALA A 127 8.54 -5.77 -3.62
N THR A 128 8.71 -6.72 -4.53
CA THR A 128 8.25 -8.09 -4.33
C THR A 128 9.33 -8.77 -3.48
N PRO A 129 9.10 -9.17 -2.21
CA PRO A 129 10.01 -10.07 -1.54
C PRO A 129 9.59 -11.50 -1.91
N GLY A 130 10.36 -12.12 -2.79
CA GLY A 130 10.23 -13.56 -3.01
C GLY A 130 11.25 -14.10 -4.01
N PRO A 131 12.38 -14.61 -3.50
CA PRO A 131 12.90 -15.85 -4.02
C PRO A 131 12.90 -16.87 -2.88
N LEU A 132 11.83 -17.65 -2.75
CA LEU A 132 11.94 -18.95 -2.08
C LEU A 132 12.41 -19.94 -3.14
N SER A 133 13.72 -19.89 -3.40
CA SER A 133 14.46 -20.94 -4.06
C SER A 133 14.53 -22.13 -3.12
N ALA A 134 13.68 -23.15 -3.33
CA ALA A 134 13.83 -24.45 -2.69
C ALA A 134 13.05 -25.54 -3.45
N ALA A 135 13.81 -26.39 -4.15
CA ALA A 135 13.55 -27.75 -4.67
C ALA A 135 14.11 -27.82 -6.10
N MET A 136 14.99 -28.73 -6.50
CA MET A 136 15.31 -30.05 -5.98
C MET A 136 16.65 -30.47 -6.63
N ASN A 137 17.58 -31.02 -5.84
CA ASN A 137 18.71 -31.78 -6.38
C ASN A 137 18.22 -33.15 -6.87
N ALA A 138 18.65 -33.55 -8.06
CA ALA A 138 18.95 -34.93 -8.39
C ALA A 138 20.08 -34.93 -9.45
N PRO A 139 21.24 -35.55 -9.17
CA PRO A 139 22.21 -35.93 -10.19
C PRO A 139 21.85 -37.32 -10.77
N ASP A 140 22.68 -37.79 -11.70
CA ASP A 140 22.57 -39.03 -12.51
C ASP A 140 21.60 -38.89 -13.70
N GLY A 141 22.01 -38.96 -14.96
CA GLY A 141 23.26 -39.34 -15.59
C GLY A 141 22.89 -39.88 -16.98
N GLU A 142 23.59 -39.44 -18.03
CA GLU A 142 23.90 -40.22 -19.26
C GLU A 142 24.65 -39.33 -20.27
N PRO A 143 25.87 -39.71 -20.69
CA PRO A 143 26.61 -39.04 -21.76
C PRO A 143 26.71 -39.96 -22.99
N GLU A 144 25.92 -39.72 -24.02
CA GLU A 144 26.10 -40.31 -25.37
C GLU A 144 25.41 -39.40 -26.39
N ALA A 145 25.85 -39.17 -27.61
CA ALA A 145 27.06 -39.45 -28.36
C ALA A 145 26.98 -38.61 -29.66
N ASN A 146 28.12 -38.49 -30.34
CA ASN A 146 28.35 -37.83 -31.63
C ASN A 146 27.26 -37.96 -32.72
N GLY A 147 27.06 -36.86 -33.48
CA GLY A 147 26.45 -36.89 -34.82
C GLY A 147 26.68 -35.57 -35.58
N PRO A 148 27.04 -35.57 -36.87
CA PRO A 148 27.82 -34.49 -37.49
C PRO A 148 27.01 -33.34 -38.10
N THR A 149 27.69 -32.19 -38.14
CA THR A 149 27.44 -30.98 -38.90
C THR A 149 27.13 -31.21 -40.39
N ARG A 150 26.10 -30.52 -40.92
CA ARG A 150 26.04 -30.04 -42.33
C ARG A 150 25.14 -28.79 -42.47
N PRO A 151 25.39 -27.94 -43.49
CA PRO A 151 25.17 -26.49 -43.49
C PRO A 151 23.80 -26.05 -44.09
N PRO A 152 23.47 -24.73 -44.15
CA PRO A 152 22.11 -24.24 -44.35
C PRO A 152 21.70 -24.23 -45.83
N ARG A 153 20.40 -24.34 -46.12
CA ARG A 153 19.85 -24.02 -47.43
C ARG A 153 19.15 -22.66 -47.39
N TYR A 154 19.72 -21.73 -48.13
CA TYR A 154 19.09 -20.48 -48.54
C TYR A 154 18.03 -20.75 -49.61
N GLY A 155 16.93 -20.00 -49.56
CA GLY A 155 15.97 -19.87 -50.64
C GLY A 155 14.97 -18.74 -50.33
N PRO A 156 15.02 -17.60 -51.04
CA PRO A 156 14.04 -16.53 -50.90
C PRO A 156 12.95 -16.64 -51.99
N SER A 157 11.72 -16.28 -51.65
CA SER A 157 10.60 -15.85 -52.54
C SER A 157 9.27 -16.14 -51.84
N ASN A 158 8.21 -15.37 -51.93
CA ASN A 158 7.96 -14.03 -52.45
C ASN A 158 6.57 -13.65 -51.89
N ASN A 159 6.40 -12.36 -51.65
CA ASN A 159 5.18 -11.54 -51.53
C ASN A 159 3.81 -12.20 -51.80
N SER A 160 2.80 -11.89 -50.96
CA SER A 160 1.40 -11.65 -51.38
C SER A 160 0.54 -11.05 -50.25
N LEU A 161 0.36 -9.73 -50.37
CA LEU A 161 -0.80 -8.88 -50.06
C LEU A 161 -2.07 -9.52 -49.45
N GLY A 162 -2.58 -8.91 -48.39
CA GLY A 162 -3.88 -9.22 -47.79
C GLY A 162 -4.41 -8.08 -46.90
N SER A 163 -4.84 -7.01 -47.55
CA SER A 163 -5.57 -5.84 -47.03
C SER A 163 -6.87 -6.23 -46.33
N GLY A 164 -7.27 -5.49 -45.27
CA GLY A 164 -8.63 -5.60 -44.72
C GLY A 164 -8.78 -4.97 -43.34
N LEU A 165 -8.83 -3.65 -43.20
CA LEU A 165 -10.03 -2.79 -43.30
C LEU A 165 -10.52 -2.37 -41.90
N LEU A 166 -10.47 -1.06 -41.72
CA LEU A 166 -10.97 -0.29 -40.60
C LEU A 166 -12.49 -0.47 -40.41
N ARG A 167 -12.91 -0.58 -39.14
CA ARG A 167 -14.12 0.09 -38.62
C ARG A 167 -13.71 0.60 -37.24
N GLY A 168 -13.70 1.90 -36.94
CA GLY A 168 -14.70 2.87 -37.34
C GLY A 168 -15.62 3.12 -36.16
N SER A 169 -15.21 4.03 -35.28
CA SER A 169 -15.97 5.24 -34.97
C SER A 169 -17.37 5.10 -34.33
N ARG A 170 -17.46 5.79 -33.19
CA ARG A 170 -18.52 6.75 -32.81
C ARG A 170 -19.74 6.21 -32.04
N ARG A 171 -19.81 6.70 -30.79
CA ARG A 171 -20.61 7.85 -30.32
C ARG A 171 -21.75 7.53 -29.35
N ARG A 172 -21.85 8.49 -28.41
CA ARG A 172 -23.03 9.02 -27.69
C ARG A 172 -23.54 8.17 -26.54
N ARG A 173 -24.13 8.72 -25.47
CA ARG A 173 -24.16 10.04 -24.78
C ARG A 173 -25.31 9.85 -23.78
N LEU A 174 -25.20 10.48 -22.61
CA LEU A 174 -26.30 10.91 -21.71
C LEU A 174 -27.08 9.74 -21.05
N SER A 175 -27.58 9.87 -19.82
CA SER A 175 -28.02 11.07 -19.07
C SER A 175 -27.28 11.29 -17.76
#